data_AF-A0A0P9EUR6-F1
#
_entry.id   AF-A0A0P9EUR6-F1
#
_cell.length_a   1.000
_cell.length_b   1.000
_cell.length_c   1.000
_cell.angle_alpha   90.00
_cell.angle_beta   90.00
_cell.angle_gamma   90.00
#
_symmetry.space_group_name_H-M   'P 1'
#
loop_
_entity.id
_entity.type
_entity.pdbx_description
1 polymer ?
#
loop_
_entity_poly.entity_id
_entity_poly.type
_entity_poly.pdbx_seq_one_letter_code
_entity_poly.pdbx_strand_id
1 'polypeptide(L)'
;GGVAKGWAADQAARRMSAAGPALIDAGGDIAVSGPMANGAAWPIAIASPLAPDDTLGNLLLARGAVATSGRDFRRWQRGGAEQHHIIDPRTGRPARTDVLTATVIAPDGPSAEVAAKVALMLGSGAGLAWLDARPTLAGLLVLDDGTPVRSRRMDVYLEMNS
;
A
#
# COMPACT_ATOMS: atom_id res chain seq x y z
N GLY A 1 -5.95 9.66 -11.56
CA GLY A 1 -6.10 10.30 -10.24
C GLY A 1 -5.39 9.47 -9.19
N GLY A 2 -4.07 9.58 -9.14
CA GLY A 2 -3.26 8.88 -8.15
C GLY A 2 -3.20 9.69 -6.85
N VAL A 3 -2.18 10.56 -6.75
CA VAL A 3 -1.74 11.26 -5.52
C VAL A 3 -2.81 12.08 -4.78
N ALA A 4 -3.87 12.50 -5.47
CA ALA A 4 -4.88 13.39 -4.90
C ALA A 4 -5.65 12.78 -3.73
N LYS A 5 -5.87 11.45 -3.72
CA LYS A 5 -6.62 10.77 -2.65
C LYS A 5 -5.80 10.67 -1.37
N GLY A 6 -4.56 10.20 -1.45
CA GLY A 6 -3.64 10.16 -0.30
C GLY A 6 -3.40 11.55 0.29
N TRP A 7 -3.23 12.58 -0.55
CA TRP A 7 -3.10 13.96 -0.07
C TRP A 7 -4.38 14.46 0.62
N ALA A 8 -5.56 14.18 0.07
CA ALA A 8 -6.82 14.57 0.70
C ALA A 8 -7.02 13.87 2.06
N ALA A 9 -6.68 12.58 2.16
CA ALA A 9 -6.72 11.82 3.41
C ALA A 9 -5.78 12.43 4.47
N ASP A 10 -4.54 12.77 4.10
CA ASP A 10 -3.59 13.44 4.99
C ASP A 10 -4.12 14.78 5.49
N GLN A 11 -4.66 15.61 4.60
CA GLN A 11 -5.18 16.92 4.97
C GLN A 11 -6.40 16.81 5.89
N ALA A 12 -7.29 15.83 5.65
CA ALA A 12 -8.40 15.55 6.54
C ALA A 12 -7.92 15.08 7.93
N ALA A 13 -6.97 14.15 7.98
CA ALA A 13 -6.41 13.63 9.22
C ALA A 13 -5.74 14.74 10.06
N ARG A 14 -5.02 15.65 9.41
CA ARG A 14 -4.41 16.83 10.07
C ARG A 14 -5.45 17.83 10.59
N ARG A 15 -6.55 18.04 9.88
CA ARG A 15 -7.62 18.94 10.37
C ARG A 15 -8.36 18.34 11.56
N MET A 16 -8.59 17.04 11.53
CA MET A 16 -9.27 16.31 12.60
C MET A 16 -8.40 16.19 13.87
N SER A 17 -7.07 16.29 13.76
CA SER A 17 -6.18 16.13 14.92
C SER A 17 -6.42 17.15 16.03
N ALA A 18 -7.06 18.29 15.74
CA ALA A 18 -7.48 19.26 16.75
C ALA A 18 -8.64 18.75 17.63
N ALA A 19 -9.45 17.84 17.13
CA ALA A 19 -10.57 17.22 17.84
C ALA A 19 -10.21 15.87 18.48
N GLY A 20 -9.13 15.23 18.01
CA GLY A 20 -8.62 13.97 18.54
C GLY A 20 -7.87 13.15 17.49
N PRO A 21 -7.29 12.00 17.87
CA PRO A 21 -6.67 11.09 16.91
C PRO A 21 -7.67 10.63 15.86
N ALA A 22 -7.22 10.54 14.60
CA ALA A 22 -8.07 10.22 13.47
C ALA A 22 -7.37 9.27 12.51
N LEU A 23 -8.17 8.36 11.96
CA LEU A 23 -7.87 7.56 10.79
C LEU A 23 -8.85 7.96 9.69
N ILE A 24 -8.32 8.28 8.51
CA ILE A 24 -9.11 8.62 7.32
C ILE A 24 -8.82 7.59 6.25
N ASP A 25 -9.86 7.00 5.67
CA ASP A 25 -9.77 6.12 4.50
C ASP A 25 -10.39 6.82 3.28
N ALA A 26 -9.58 7.00 2.23
CA ALA A 26 -9.99 7.56 0.94
C ALA A 26 -9.96 6.50 -0.16
N GLY A 27 -10.73 5.42 0.02
CA GLY A 27 -10.87 4.34 -0.95
C GLY A 27 -9.60 3.49 -1.03
N GLY A 28 -9.12 3.03 0.13
CA GLY A 28 -7.93 2.21 0.31
C GLY A 28 -6.64 2.98 0.57
N ASP A 29 -6.65 4.31 0.41
CA ASP A 29 -5.54 5.18 0.80
C ASP A 29 -5.84 5.73 2.21
N ILE A 30 -5.07 5.28 3.20
CA ILE A 30 -5.34 5.52 4.62
C ILE A 30 -4.32 6.50 5.18
N ALA A 31 -4.78 7.46 6.00
CA ALA A 31 -3.93 8.38 6.76
C ALA A 31 -4.28 8.36 8.25
N VAL A 32 -3.27 8.28 9.11
CA VAL A 32 -3.39 8.21 10.57
C VAL A 32 -2.66 9.39 11.21
N SER A 33 -3.40 10.24 11.92
CA SER A 33 -2.87 11.47 12.54
C SER A 33 -2.12 11.22 13.86
N GLY A 34 -2.39 10.11 14.53
CA GLY A 34 -1.79 9.71 15.80
C GLY A 34 -2.42 8.42 16.36
N PRO A 35 -1.85 7.87 17.45
CA PRO A 35 -2.39 6.66 18.08
C PRO A 35 -3.80 6.93 18.61
N MET A 36 -4.59 5.87 18.77
CA MET A 36 -5.92 5.94 19.37
C MET A 36 -5.87 6.60 20.76
N ALA A 37 -7.03 7.04 21.28
CA ALA A 37 -7.10 7.76 22.55
C ALA A 37 -6.53 6.98 23.76
N ASN A 38 -6.49 5.65 23.67
CA ASN A 38 -5.88 4.76 24.66
C ASN A 38 -4.36 4.51 24.44
N GLY A 39 -3.74 5.19 23.47
CA GLY A 39 -2.32 5.05 23.10
C GLY A 39 -2.00 3.92 22.12
N ALA A 40 -2.99 3.07 21.77
CA ALA A 40 -2.75 1.94 20.87
C ALA A 40 -2.70 2.36 19.39
N ALA A 41 -2.04 1.54 18.57
CA ALA A 41 -2.02 1.69 17.12
C ALA A 41 -3.36 1.26 16.50
N TRP A 42 -3.70 1.85 15.34
CA TRP A 42 -4.93 1.50 14.63
C TRP A 42 -4.75 0.19 13.86
N PRO A 43 -5.66 -0.79 14.03
CA PRO A 43 -5.67 -1.98 13.19
C PRO A 43 -6.25 -1.65 11.81
N ILE A 44 -5.52 -2.01 10.76
CA ILE A 44 -5.89 -1.81 9.37
C ILE A 44 -5.83 -3.16 8.66
N ALA A 45 -6.98 -3.70 8.28
CA ALA A 45 -7.05 -4.96 7.57
C ALA A 45 -6.43 -4.86 6.17
N ILE A 46 -5.67 -5.88 5.79
CA ILE A 46 -5.12 -6.03 4.45
C ILE A 46 -6.00 -7.02 3.69
N ALA A 47 -6.72 -6.57 2.67
CA ALA A 47 -7.54 -7.44 1.83
C ALA A 47 -6.65 -8.42 1.02
N SER A 48 -7.12 -9.65 0.88
CA SER A 48 -6.51 -10.60 -0.06
C SER A 48 -6.92 -10.26 -1.49
N PRO A 49 -5.97 -10.07 -2.42
CA PRO A 49 -6.31 -9.76 -3.82
C PRO A 49 -6.88 -10.96 -4.59
N LEU A 50 -6.71 -12.19 -4.08
CA LEU A 50 -7.28 -13.40 -4.69
C LEU A 50 -8.64 -13.78 -4.11
N ALA A 51 -8.94 -13.31 -2.90
CA ALA A 51 -10.20 -13.54 -2.21
C ALA A 51 -10.61 -12.24 -1.49
N PRO A 52 -11.34 -11.34 -2.16
CA PRO A 52 -11.64 -9.99 -1.63
C PRO A 52 -12.40 -9.97 -0.31
N ASP A 53 -13.10 -11.06 0.02
CA ASP A 53 -13.82 -11.23 1.28
C ASP A 53 -12.91 -11.72 2.43
N ASP A 54 -11.67 -12.13 2.12
CA ASP A 54 -10.66 -12.59 3.07
C ASP A 54 -9.61 -11.51 3.37
N THR A 55 -8.98 -11.60 4.54
CA THR A 55 -7.90 -10.72 4.97
C THR A 55 -6.57 -11.48 5.06
N LEU A 56 -5.47 -10.88 4.60
CA LEU A 56 -4.12 -11.40 4.80
C LEU A 56 -3.59 -11.16 6.23
N GLY A 57 -4.26 -10.29 7.00
CA GLY A 57 -3.88 -9.90 8.36
C GLY A 57 -4.12 -8.41 8.60
N ASN A 58 -3.63 -7.91 9.74
CA ASN A 58 -3.76 -6.51 10.13
C ASN A 58 -2.40 -5.81 10.17
N LEU A 59 -2.39 -4.55 9.72
CA LEU A 59 -1.34 -3.59 10.03
C LEU A 59 -1.71 -2.81 11.28
N LEU A 60 -0.77 -2.65 12.21
CA LEU A 60 -0.90 -1.79 13.37
C LEU A 60 -0.18 -0.46 13.12
N LEU A 61 -0.94 0.60 12.81
CA LEU A 61 -0.37 1.91 12.48
C LEU A 61 -0.73 2.98 13.51
N ALA A 62 0.26 3.52 14.20
CA ALA A 62 0.07 4.63 15.14
C ALA A 62 0.14 6.02 14.47
N ARG A 63 0.82 6.15 13.34
CA ARG A 63 0.98 7.41 12.59
C ARG A 63 1.49 7.11 11.18
N GLY A 64 1.08 7.93 10.22
CA GLY A 64 1.58 7.90 8.85
C GLY A 64 0.47 7.54 7.89
N ALA A 65 0.81 6.93 6.77
CA ALA A 65 -0.16 6.55 5.77
C ALA A 65 0.11 5.15 5.19
N VAL A 66 -0.94 4.55 4.66
CA VAL A 66 -0.91 3.29 3.92
C VAL A 66 -1.54 3.53 2.55
N ALA A 67 -0.93 2.99 1.50
CA ALA A 67 -1.53 2.97 0.17
C ALA A 67 -1.32 1.60 -0.46
N THR A 68 -2.32 1.15 -1.23
CA THR A 68 -2.27 -0.10 -1.97
C THR A 68 -2.38 0.16 -3.46
N SER A 69 -1.41 -0.33 -4.22
CA SER A 69 -1.45 -0.34 -5.69
C SER A 69 -1.57 -1.76 -6.19
N GLY A 70 -2.49 -2.01 -7.13
CA GLY A 70 -2.77 -3.35 -7.64
C GLY A 70 -3.05 -3.39 -9.13
N ARG A 71 -2.88 -4.57 -9.73
CA ARG A 71 -3.31 -4.90 -11.09
C ARG A 71 -4.65 -5.66 -11.13
N ASP A 72 -5.10 -6.16 -9.98
CA ASP A 72 -6.30 -6.96 -9.73
C ASP A 72 -7.63 -6.29 -10.16
N PHE A 73 -7.83 -5.00 -9.84
CA PHE A 73 -9.11 -4.32 -10.06
C PHE A 73 -9.34 -3.74 -11.46
N ARG A 74 -8.30 -3.61 -12.30
CA ARG A 74 -8.42 -3.00 -13.65
C ARG A 74 -7.61 -3.76 -14.70
N ARG A 75 -8.11 -4.95 -15.06
CA ARG A 75 -7.59 -5.79 -16.14
C ARG A 75 -8.42 -5.57 -17.41
N TRP A 76 -7.75 -5.47 -18.55
CA TRP A 76 -8.40 -5.66 -19.85
C TRP A 76 -7.48 -6.46 -20.77
N GLN A 77 -8.06 -7.26 -21.65
CA GLN A 77 -7.30 -8.01 -22.66
C GLN A 77 -7.23 -7.22 -23.96
N ARG A 78 -6.03 -7.12 -24.55
CA ARG A 78 -5.84 -6.59 -25.91
C ARG A 78 -4.78 -7.41 -26.64
N GLY A 79 -5.18 -8.11 -27.69
CA GLY A 79 -4.26 -8.87 -28.56
C GLY A 79 -3.59 -10.07 -27.88
N GLY A 80 -4.30 -10.78 -26.99
CA GLY A 80 -3.79 -11.98 -26.31
C GLY A 80 -2.84 -11.71 -25.14
N ALA A 81 -2.57 -10.44 -24.80
CA ALA A 81 -1.79 -10.05 -23.63
C ALA A 81 -2.67 -9.32 -22.60
N GLU A 82 -2.49 -9.64 -21.32
CA GLU A 82 -3.13 -8.93 -20.22
C GLU A 82 -2.52 -7.52 -20.08
N GLN A 83 -3.37 -6.49 -20.03
CA GLN A 83 -2.95 -5.11 -19.81
C GLN A 83 -3.50 -4.57 -18.50
N HIS A 84 -2.69 -3.74 -17.85
CA HIS A 84 -3.04 -3.00 -16.64
C HIS A 84 -2.61 -1.54 -16.78
N HIS A 85 -3.23 -0.67 -16.00
CA HIS A 85 -3.10 0.79 -16.10
C HIS A 85 -1.80 1.37 -15.51
N ILE A 86 -0.88 0.52 -15.04
CA ILE A 86 0.41 0.97 -14.48
C ILE A 86 1.46 0.90 -15.58
N ILE A 87 1.83 2.06 -16.10
CA ILE A 87 2.78 2.21 -17.20
C ILE A 87 4.18 2.40 -16.64
N ASP A 88 5.13 1.58 -17.09
CA ASP A 88 6.54 1.79 -16.81
C ASP A 88 7.06 2.94 -17.69
N PRO A 89 7.47 4.08 -17.09
CA PRO A 89 7.91 5.25 -17.85
C PRO A 89 9.19 5.00 -18.66
N ARG A 90 9.99 3.98 -18.31
CA ARG A 90 11.21 3.61 -19.06
C ARG A 90 10.88 2.98 -20.41
N THR A 91 9.72 2.32 -20.50
CA THR A 91 9.33 1.55 -21.69
C THR A 91 8.11 2.14 -22.40
N GLY A 92 7.32 2.98 -21.73
CA GLY A 92 6.03 3.47 -22.22
C GLY A 92 4.96 2.37 -22.32
N ARG A 93 5.19 1.20 -21.72
CA ARG A 93 4.32 0.02 -21.79
C ARG A 93 3.83 -0.37 -20.39
N PRO A 94 2.75 -1.17 -20.27
CA PRO A 94 2.37 -1.76 -18.98
C PRO A 94 3.55 -2.47 -18.33
N ALA A 95 3.79 -2.20 -17.04
CA ALA A 95 4.92 -2.76 -16.32
C ALA A 95 4.83 -4.28 -16.21
N ARG A 96 5.82 -5.02 -16.72
CA ARG A 96 5.90 -6.47 -16.49
C ARG A 96 6.41 -6.70 -15.07
N THR A 97 5.57 -7.30 -14.23
CA THR A 97 5.85 -7.54 -12.81
C THR A 97 5.18 -8.85 -12.38
N ASP A 98 5.78 -9.51 -11.40
CA ASP A 98 5.26 -10.67 -10.68
C ASP A 98 4.38 -10.28 -9.47
N VAL A 99 4.27 -8.97 -9.21
CA VAL A 99 3.52 -8.41 -8.08
C VAL A 99 2.09 -8.11 -8.50
N LEU A 100 1.12 -8.76 -7.86
CA LEU A 100 -0.31 -8.53 -8.06
C LEU A 100 -0.77 -7.26 -7.33
N THR A 101 -0.39 -7.11 -6.06
CA THR A 101 -0.63 -5.90 -5.25
C THR A 101 0.59 -5.53 -4.40
N ALA A 102 0.73 -4.23 -4.13
CA ALA A 102 1.75 -3.66 -3.29
C ALA A 102 1.10 -2.71 -2.29
N THR A 103 1.15 -3.07 -1.01
CA THR A 103 0.71 -2.25 0.12
C THR A 103 1.92 -1.65 0.79
N VAL A 104 2.00 -0.33 0.87
CA VAL A 104 3.16 0.39 1.43
C VAL A 104 2.74 1.36 2.53
N ILE A 105 3.49 1.33 3.62
CA ILE A 105 3.44 2.29 4.73
C ILE A 105 4.51 3.37 4.49
N ALA A 106 4.15 4.63 4.68
CA ALA A 106 5.06 5.77 4.60
C ALA A 106 4.69 6.89 5.60
N PRO A 107 5.52 7.94 5.75
CA PRO A 107 5.20 9.07 6.62
C PRO A 107 3.97 9.89 6.20
N ASP A 108 3.62 9.85 4.91
CA ASP A 108 2.51 10.58 4.31
C ASP A 108 1.91 9.81 3.11
N GLY A 109 0.67 10.14 2.77
CA GLY A 109 -0.11 9.48 1.72
C GLY A 109 0.55 9.54 0.34
N PRO A 110 1.02 10.71 -0.14
CA PRO A 110 1.73 10.81 -1.40
C PRO A 110 2.95 9.88 -1.49
N SER A 111 3.75 9.81 -0.43
CA SER A 111 4.92 8.92 -0.38
C SER A 111 4.52 7.45 -0.41
N ALA A 112 3.48 7.07 0.33
CA ALA A 112 2.96 5.70 0.33
C ALA A 112 2.50 5.29 -1.08
N GLU A 113 1.75 6.16 -1.75
CA GLU A 113 1.19 5.87 -3.07
C GLU A 113 2.28 5.77 -4.15
N VAL A 114 3.24 6.69 -4.15
CA VAL A 114 4.38 6.65 -5.09
C VAL A 114 5.18 5.37 -4.85
N ALA A 115 5.49 5.06 -3.59
CA ALA A 115 6.27 3.89 -3.24
C ALA A 115 5.56 2.57 -3.61
N ALA A 116 4.24 2.47 -3.41
CA ALA A 116 3.46 1.31 -3.81
C ALA A 116 3.54 1.06 -5.32
N LYS A 117 3.41 2.11 -6.14
CA LYS A 117 3.54 1.99 -7.61
C LYS A 117 4.95 1.63 -8.03
N VAL A 118 5.97 2.23 -7.42
CA VAL A 118 7.37 1.94 -7.73
C VAL A 118 7.69 0.48 -7.39
N ALA A 119 7.33 0.01 -6.19
CA ALA A 119 7.56 -1.37 -5.80
C ALA A 119 6.86 -2.35 -6.74
N LEU A 120 5.59 -2.08 -7.10
CA LEU A 120 4.87 -2.89 -8.08
C LEU A 120 5.56 -2.91 -9.45
N MET A 121 5.99 -1.75 -9.97
CA MET A 121 6.68 -1.66 -11.27
C MET A 121 8.04 -2.36 -11.29
N LEU A 122 8.74 -2.37 -10.15
CA LEU A 122 10.06 -2.99 -10.03
C LEU A 122 9.99 -4.53 -9.89
N GLY A 123 8.84 -5.07 -9.51
CA GLY A 123 8.70 -6.49 -9.19
C GLY A 123 9.21 -6.84 -7.80
N SER A 124 8.98 -8.08 -7.36
CA SER A 124 9.19 -8.49 -5.97
C SER A 124 10.63 -8.29 -5.49
N GLY A 125 11.61 -8.84 -6.20
CA GLY A 125 13.02 -8.78 -5.80
C GLY A 125 13.56 -7.34 -5.73
N ALA A 126 13.47 -6.60 -6.84
CA ALA A 126 14.00 -5.24 -6.91
C ALA A 126 13.14 -4.23 -6.11
N GLY A 127 11.83 -4.44 -6.04
CA GLY A 127 10.90 -3.64 -5.25
C GLY A 127 11.16 -3.75 -3.75
N LEU A 128 11.35 -4.97 -3.23
CA LEU A 128 11.71 -5.17 -1.81
C LEU A 128 13.07 -4.55 -1.48
N ALA A 129 14.09 -4.76 -2.32
CA ALA A 129 15.40 -4.13 -2.12
C ALA A 129 15.31 -2.59 -2.14
N TRP A 130 14.49 -2.03 -3.01
CA TRP A 130 14.25 -0.59 -3.10
C TRP A 130 13.53 -0.04 -1.85
N LEU A 131 12.56 -0.79 -1.31
CA LEU A 131 11.87 -0.44 -0.07
C LEU A 131 12.82 -0.51 1.13
N ASP A 132 13.59 -1.60 1.27
CA ASP A 132 14.54 -1.81 2.36
C ASP A 132 15.65 -0.75 2.39
N ALA A 133 16.03 -0.19 1.24
CA ALA A 133 16.99 0.90 1.15
C ALA A 133 16.45 2.26 1.67
N ARG A 134 15.15 2.34 2.01
CA ARG A 134 14.48 3.57 2.46
C ARG A 134 13.92 3.39 3.87
N PRO A 135 14.55 3.98 4.89
CA PRO A 135 14.25 3.68 6.29
C PRO A 135 12.84 4.11 6.74
N THR A 136 12.18 4.97 5.98
CA THR A 136 10.83 5.46 6.26
C THR A 136 9.72 4.63 5.61
N LEU A 137 10.07 3.62 4.81
CA LEU A 137 9.11 2.81 4.08
C LEU A 137 9.06 1.38 4.62
N ALA A 138 7.87 0.79 4.54
CA ALA A 138 7.66 -0.64 4.74
C ALA A 138 6.65 -1.12 3.69
N GLY A 139 6.91 -2.24 3.01
CA GLY A 139 5.98 -2.79 2.02
C GLY A 139 5.69 -4.27 2.22
N LEU A 140 4.46 -4.63 1.87
CA LEU A 140 3.95 -5.98 1.69
C LEU A 140 3.51 -6.10 0.24
N LEU A 141 4.07 -7.06 -0.48
CA LEU A 141 3.75 -7.36 -1.87
C LEU A 141 3.05 -8.72 -1.90
N VAL A 142 2.00 -8.84 -2.67
CA VAL A 142 1.35 -10.13 -2.97
C VAL A 142 1.70 -10.49 -4.41
N LEU A 143 2.25 -11.67 -4.62
CA LEU A 143 2.65 -12.15 -5.94
C LEU A 143 1.46 -12.72 -6.71
N ASP A 144 1.67 -12.99 -8.00
CA ASP A 144 0.63 -13.56 -8.89
C ASP A 144 0.06 -14.91 -8.40
N ASP A 145 0.86 -15.68 -7.66
CA ASP A 145 0.44 -16.96 -7.05
C ASP A 145 -0.23 -16.80 -5.67
N GLY A 146 -0.40 -15.55 -5.21
CA GLY A 146 -0.97 -15.22 -3.90
C GLY A 146 0.06 -15.19 -2.77
N THR A 147 1.33 -15.50 -3.02
CA THR A 147 2.36 -15.51 -1.98
C THR A 147 2.62 -14.09 -1.47
N PRO A 148 2.49 -13.85 -0.14
CA PRO A 148 2.90 -12.58 0.44
C PRO A 148 4.41 -12.55 0.68
N VAL A 149 5.08 -11.51 0.19
CA VAL A 149 6.50 -11.20 0.47
C VAL A 149 6.61 -9.77 0.98
N ARG A 150 7.59 -9.48 1.84
CA ARG A 150 7.62 -8.19 2.56
C ARG A 150 9.02 -7.67 2.80
N SER A 151 9.11 -6.34 2.93
CA SER A 151 10.32 -5.64 3.37
C SER A 151 10.60 -5.95 4.83
N ARG A 152 11.86 -5.86 5.28
CA ARG A 152 12.22 -6.15 6.68
C ARG A 152 11.47 -5.28 7.68
N ARG A 153 11.23 -4.01 7.32
CA ARG A 153 10.54 -3.06 8.20
C ARG A 153 9.06 -3.39 8.39
N MET A 154 8.45 -4.15 7.47
CA MET A 154 7.04 -4.49 7.54
C MET A 154 6.71 -5.38 8.74
N ASP A 155 7.67 -6.18 9.22
CA ASP A 155 7.49 -7.02 10.42
C ASP A 155 7.12 -6.23 11.68
N VAL A 156 7.49 -4.94 11.76
CA VAL A 156 7.14 -4.06 12.88
C VAL A 156 5.65 -3.71 12.91
N TYR A 157 4.99 -3.75 11.75
CA TYR A 157 3.61 -3.31 11.59
C TYR A 157 2.62 -4.48 11.50
N LEU A 158 3.08 -5.69 11.21
CA LEU A 158 2.20 -6.83 11.01
C LEU A 158 1.81 -7.46 12.35
N GLU A 159 0.50 -7.55 12.57
CA GLU A 159 -0.08 -8.49 13.52
C GLU A 159 -0.50 -9.72 12.72
N MET A 160 0.29 -10.78 12.78
CA MET A 160 -0.06 -12.06 12.17
C MET A 160 -1.05 -12.78 13.08
N ASN A 161 -2.24 -13.09 12.58
CA ASN A 161 -3.16 -14.00 13.24
C ASN A 161 -2.42 -15.32 13.50
N SER A 162 -2.20 -15.64 14.78
CA SER A 162 -1.66 -16.93 15.24
C SER A 162 -2.74 -18.00 15.25
#